data_AF-A0A6I7MX72-F1
#
_entry.id   AF-A0A6I7MX72-F1
#
_cell.length_a   1.000
_cell.length_b   1.000
_cell.length_c   1.000
_cell.angle_alpha   90.00
_cell.angle_beta   90.00
_cell.angle_gamma   90.00
#
_symmetry.space_group_name_H-M   'P 1'
#
loop_
_entity.id
_entity.type
_entity.pdbx_description
1 polymer ?
#
loop_
_entity_poly.entity_id
_entity_poly.type
_entity_poly.pdbx_seq_one_letter_code
_entity_poly.pdbx_strand_id
1 'polypeptide(L)'
;MQDSVLTAVFLPLALAFIMLGMGLSLTIKDFKNILLFPKAIFLGLTNQLILLPVFGFLLIQLFGLTGAIAVGVMILAACPGGATSNLITHLSRGDIALSISLTAVSSFLTVITIPLIVNFAINYFGEEGSVALPVGETIIQIMGVTLIPVSIGMFLKKKFPVLAIKADRPVRLASAIFFTIIIFAAILKERESIVEYFILSGPVMLILNLLTLIVGFLLASVFLLPKRQRLTISIESGIQNGTLGIMIAATLLKNSEMTIPIAIYSLIMFMTSAVIIFFGNKRARY
;
A
#
# COMPACT_ATOMS: atom_id res chain seq x y z
N MET A 1 4.39 -4.41 -28.70
CA MET A 1 3.05 -3.76 -28.65
C MET A 1 2.16 -4.30 -27.53
N GLN A 2 2.13 -5.61 -27.26
CA GLN A 2 1.31 -6.19 -26.19
C GLN A 2 1.72 -5.75 -24.77
N ASP A 3 3.02 -5.59 -24.49
CA ASP A 3 3.49 -5.12 -23.17
C ASP A 3 2.98 -3.72 -22.80
N SER A 4 2.84 -2.84 -23.79
CA SER A 4 2.35 -1.47 -23.59
C SER A 4 0.86 -1.45 -23.20
N VAL A 5 0.03 -2.34 -23.77
CA VAL A 5 -1.40 -2.37 -23.43
C VAL A 5 -1.62 -2.86 -21.99
N LEU A 6 -0.86 -3.88 -21.58
CA LEU A 6 -0.96 -4.42 -20.22
C LEU A 6 -0.55 -3.38 -19.16
N THR A 7 0.62 -2.74 -19.33
CA THR A 7 1.13 -1.80 -18.32
C THR A 7 0.54 -0.40 -18.45
N ALA A 8 0.25 0.10 -19.66
CA ALA A 8 -0.23 1.47 -19.85
C ALA A 8 -1.76 1.60 -19.73
N VAL A 9 -2.52 0.53 -19.95
CA VAL A 9 -4.00 0.60 -19.96
C VAL A 9 -4.62 -0.29 -18.89
N PHE A 10 -4.28 -1.58 -18.87
CA PHE A 10 -4.91 -2.50 -17.92
C PHE A 10 -4.57 -2.17 -16.46
N LEU A 11 -3.31 -1.88 -16.16
CA LEU A 11 -2.86 -1.61 -14.80
C LEU A 11 -3.53 -0.38 -14.16
N PRO A 12 -3.56 0.81 -14.81
CA PRO A 12 -4.26 1.97 -14.26
C PRO A 12 -5.76 1.76 -14.13
N LEU A 13 -6.40 1.05 -15.07
CA LEU A 13 -7.83 0.73 -15.00
C LEU A 13 -8.16 -0.23 -13.86
N ALA A 14 -7.35 -1.27 -13.67
CA ALA A 14 -7.51 -2.22 -12.58
C ALA A 14 -7.31 -1.53 -11.22
N LEU A 15 -6.29 -0.66 -11.09
CA LEU A 15 -6.09 0.18 -9.92
C LEU A 15 -7.29 1.11 -9.67
N ALA A 16 -7.78 1.79 -10.71
CA ALA A 16 -8.94 2.66 -10.61
C ALA A 16 -10.19 1.89 -10.15
N PHE A 17 -10.40 0.67 -10.64
CA PHE A 17 -11.49 -0.20 -10.19
C PHE A 17 -11.34 -0.58 -8.71
N ILE A 18 -10.14 -0.97 -8.27
CA ILE A 18 -9.85 -1.27 -6.85
C ILE A 18 -10.11 -0.04 -5.97
N MET A 19 -9.69 1.14 -6.43
CA MET A 19 -9.90 2.43 -5.75
C MET A 19 -11.38 2.83 -5.68
N LEU A 20 -12.15 2.55 -6.72
CA LEU A 20 -13.62 2.70 -6.68
C LEU A 20 -14.25 1.80 -5.63
N GLY A 21 -13.81 0.54 -5.57
CA GLY A 21 -14.23 -0.41 -4.53
C GLY A 21 -13.91 0.08 -3.13
N MET A 22 -12.72 0.64 -2.92
CA MET A 22 -12.37 1.31 -1.67
C MET A 22 -13.34 2.47 -1.38
N GLY A 23 -13.64 3.32 -2.37
CA GLY A 23 -14.59 4.44 -2.22
C GLY A 23 -15.99 4.00 -1.78
N LEU A 24 -16.49 2.85 -2.24
CA LEU A 24 -17.77 2.28 -1.78
C LEU A 24 -17.78 1.90 -0.28
N SER A 25 -16.60 1.73 0.32
CA SER A 25 -16.44 1.49 1.75
C SER A 25 -16.28 2.77 2.59
N LEU A 26 -15.96 3.90 1.97
CA LEU A 26 -15.71 5.18 2.66
C LEU A 26 -16.97 6.05 2.83
N THR A 27 -16.94 6.95 3.81
CA THR A 27 -17.94 7.98 4.05
C THR A 27 -17.27 9.30 4.45
N ILE A 28 -17.98 10.43 4.32
CA ILE A 28 -17.47 11.74 4.74
C ILE A 28 -17.18 11.78 6.26
N LYS A 29 -17.89 10.95 7.06
CA LYS A 29 -17.66 10.87 8.50
C LYS A 29 -16.27 10.34 8.83
N ASP A 30 -15.71 9.48 7.99
CA ASP A 30 -14.39 8.89 8.22
C ASP A 30 -13.27 9.96 8.18
N PHE A 31 -13.44 11.01 7.37
CA PHE A 31 -12.53 12.16 7.39
C PHE A 31 -12.74 13.05 8.63
N LYS A 32 -13.93 13.06 9.23
CA LYS A 32 -14.19 13.80 10.48
C LYS A 32 -13.65 13.05 11.70
N ASN A 33 -13.57 11.72 11.64
CA ASN A 33 -12.97 10.89 12.69
C ASN A 33 -11.49 11.23 12.95
N ILE A 34 -10.85 12.00 12.06
CA ILE A 34 -9.52 12.54 12.30
C ILE A 34 -9.43 13.34 13.60
N LEU A 35 -10.48 14.11 13.88
CA LEU A 35 -10.59 14.92 15.09
C LEU A 35 -10.94 14.09 16.34
N LEU A 36 -11.46 12.87 16.16
CA LEU A 36 -11.81 11.97 17.26
C LEU A 36 -10.59 11.18 17.77
N PHE A 37 -9.64 10.85 16.89
CA PHE A 37 -8.46 10.05 17.24
C PHE A 37 -7.13 10.73 16.84
N PRO A 38 -6.90 12.01 17.20
CA PRO A 38 -5.76 12.79 16.70
C PRO A 38 -4.41 12.14 17.03
N LYS A 39 -4.27 11.61 18.26
CA LYS A 39 -3.05 10.91 18.70
C LYS A 39 -2.79 9.63 17.90
N ALA A 40 -3.83 8.82 17.68
CA ALA A 40 -3.68 7.57 16.94
C ALA A 40 -3.36 7.81 15.47
N ILE A 41 -3.98 8.84 14.87
CA ILE A 41 -3.70 9.21 13.48
C ILE A 41 -2.30 9.75 13.32
N PHE A 42 -1.85 10.64 14.21
CA PHE A 42 -0.49 11.15 14.16
C PHE A 42 0.55 10.03 14.22
N LEU A 43 0.39 9.08 15.15
CA LEU A 43 1.30 7.94 15.28
C LEU A 43 1.24 6.99 14.08
N GLY A 44 0.04 6.73 13.55
CA GLY A 44 -0.13 5.91 12.34
C GLY A 44 0.51 6.55 11.11
N LEU A 45 0.30 7.85 10.89
CA LEU A 45 0.92 8.61 9.81
C LEU A 45 2.44 8.70 9.97
N THR A 46 2.95 8.85 11.20
CA THR A 46 4.39 8.82 11.47
C THR A 46 4.98 7.46 11.08
N ASN A 47 4.32 6.36 11.45
CA ASN A 47 4.80 5.03 11.09
C ASN A 47 4.76 4.79 9.57
N GLN A 48 3.69 5.23 8.92
CA GLN A 48 3.46 5.04 7.48
C GLN A 48 4.34 5.93 6.59
N LEU A 49 4.38 7.23 6.86
CA LEU A 49 4.97 8.22 5.95
C LEU A 49 6.43 8.54 6.27
N ILE A 50 6.91 8.18 7.47
CA ILE A 50 8.27 8.50 7.92
C ILE A 50 9.03 7.22 8.23
N LEU A 51 8.57 6.44 9.21
CA LEU A 51 9.34 5.28 9.68
C LEU A 51 9.46 4.19 8.62
N LEU A 52 8.40 3.87 7.89
CA LEU A 52 8.44 2.88 6.82
C LEU A 52 9.44 3.25 5.70
N PRO A 53 9.42 4.46 5.08
CA PRO A 53 10.47 4.89 4.16
C PRO A 53 11.88 4.87 4.75
N VAL A 54 12.05 5.29 6.01
CA VAL A 54 13.35 5.26 6.69
C VAL A 54 13.85 3.82 6.84
N PHE A 55 12.99 2.88 7.25
CA PHE A 55 13.36 1.46 7.34
C PHE A 55 13.68 0.88 5.95
N GLY A 56 12.92 1.24 4.92
CA GLY A 56 13.22 0.86 3.54
C GLY A 56 14.63 1.30 3.15
N PHE A 57 14.94 2.59 3.36
CA PHE A 57 16.26 3.14 3.06
C PHE A 57 17.38 2.45 3.85
N LEU A 58 17.22 2.29 5.16
CA LEU A 58 18.24 1.65 6.01
C LEU A 58 18.48 0.19 5.63
N LEU A 59 17.44 -0.55 5.28
CA LEU A 59 17.59 -1.94 4.86
C LEU A 59 18.25 -2.05 3.48
N ILE A 60 17.95 -1.15 2.55
CA ILE A 60 18.68 -1.07 1.27
C ILE A 60 20.17 -0.91 1.52
N GLN A 61 20.58 0.01 2.39
CA GLN A 61 21.99 0.23 2.74
C GLN A 61 22.60 -1.00 3.42
N LEU A 62 21.90 -1.58 4.40
CA LEU A 62 22.40 -2.71 5.18
C LEU A 62 22.62 -3.97 4.33
N PHE A 63 21.75 -4.21 3.36
CA PHE A 63 21.80 -5.37 2.47
C PHE A 63 22.54 -5.08 1.15
N GLY A 64 23.01 -3.85 0.94
CA GLY A 64 23.74 -3.46 -0.27
C GLY A 64 22.90 -3.54 -1.54
N LEU A 65 21.59 -3.27 -1.46
CA LEU A 65 20.74 -3.25 -2.65
C LEU A 65 21.05 -2.01 -3.50
N THR A 66 21.06 -2.19 -4.82
CA THR A 66 21.33 -1.12 -5.79
C THR A 66 20.31 -1.14 -6.93
N GLY A 67 20.35 -0.11 -7.77
CA GLY A 67 19.61 -0.05 -9.04
C GLY A 67 18.10 -0.15 -8.86
N ALA A 68 17.46 -0.82 -9.83
CA ALA A 68 16.01 -0.93 -9.91
C ALA A 68 15.38 -1.59 -8.67
N ILE A 69 16.04 -2.59 -8.07
CA ILE A 69 15.51 -3.28 -6.88
C ILE A 69 15.46 -2.33 -5.68
N ALA A 70 16.51 -1.56 -5.43
CA ALA A 70 16.53 -0.57 -4.34
C ALA A 70 15.45 0.51 -4.53
N VAL A 71 15.29 1.02 -5.76
CA VAL A 71 14.22 1.97 -6.09
C VAL A 71 12.85 1.35 -5.86
N GLY A 72 12.65 0.09 -6.26
CA GLY A 72 11.40 -0.65 -6.04
C GLY A 72 11.02 -0.81 -4.56
N VAL A 73 12.00 -1.04 -3.68
CA VAL A 73 11.78 -1.02 -2.22
C VAL A 73 11.27 0.34 -1.75
N MET A 74 11.87 1.44 -2.22
CA MET A 74 11.45 2.78 -1.84
C MET A 74 10.09 3.17 -2.42
N ILE A 75 9.74 2.73 -3.64
CA ILE A 75 8.40 2.92 -4.21
C ILE A 75 7.36 2.27 -3.31
N LEU A 76 7.57 1.02 -2.91
CA LEU A 76 6.67 0.33 -1.98
C LEU A 76 6.56 1.10 -0.66
N ALA A 77 7.69 1.48 -0.07
CA ALA A 77 7.72 2.14 1.23
C ALA A 77 7.05 3.53 1.21
N ALA A 78 6.99 4.18 0.06
CA ALA A 78 6.31 5.45 -0.15
C ALA A 78 4.79 5.31 -0.40
N CYS A 79 4.33 4.10 -0.76
CA CYS A 79 2.89 3.86 -0.97
C CYS A 79 2.12 3.99 0.35
N PRO A 80 0.83 4.34 0.31
CA PRO A 80 -0.05 4.28 1.47
C PRO A 80 -0.52 2.85 1.72
N GLY A 81 -1.21 2.63 2.85
CA GLY A 81 -2.11 1.50 3.04
C GLY A 81 -3.26 1.47 2.00
N GLY A 82 -4.23 0.57 2.17
CA GLY A 82 -5.30 0.44 1.18
C GLY A 82 -6.48 -0.42 1.62
N ALA A 83 -7.35 -0.77 0.67
CA ALA A 83 -8.53 -1.60 0.96
C ALA A 83 -8.18 -2.94 1.65
N THR A 84 -7.00 -3.50 1.35
CA THR A 84 -6.49 -4.70 2.01
C THR A 84 -6.22 -4.47 3.49
N SER A 85 -5.57 -3.36 3.90
CA SER A 85 -5.31 -3.08 5.32
C SER A 85 -6.63 -2.97 6.10
N ASN A 86 -7.63 -2.29 5.55
CA ASN A 86 -8.98 -2.19 6.13
C ASN A 86 -9.63 -3.57 6.36
N LEU A 87 -9.51 -4.48 5.37
CA LEU A 87 -10.01 -5.85 5.49
C LEU A 87 -9.28 -6.64 6.58
N ILE A 88 -7.94 -6.56 6.62
CA ILE A 88 -7.13 -7.25 7.64
C ILE A 88 -7.42 -6.69 9.04
N THR A 89 -7.60 -5.38 9.18
CA THR A 89 -8.03 -4.74 10.44
C THR A 89 -9.39 -5.29 10.89
N HIS A 90 -10.37 -5.39 9.99
CA HIS A 90 -11.67 -5.97 10.31
C HIS A 90 -11.55 -7.44 10.76
N LEU A 91 -10.84 -8.27 9.99
CA LEU A 91 -10.67 -9.71 10.29
C LEU A 91 -9.86 -9.99 11.57
N SER A 92 -9.00 -9.06 11.97
CA SER A 92 -8.19 -9.15 13.19
C SER A 92 -8.83 -8.45 14.42
N ARG A 93 -10.05 -7.92 14.28
CA ARG A 93 -10.80 -7.19 15.33
C ARG A 93 -10.11 -5.91 15.81
N GLY A 94 -9.43 -5.22 14.90
CA GLY A 94 -8.90 -3.88 15.12
C GLY A 94 -9.98 -2.79 15.12
N ASP A 95 -9.53 -1.54 15.18
CA ASP A 95 -10.36 -0.34 15.08
C ASP A 95 -10.52 0.04 13.60
N ILE A 96 -11.60 -0.43 12.99
CA ILE A 96 -11.86 -0.26 11.55
C ILE A 96 -12.03 1.23 11.21
N ALA A 97 -12.66 2.01 12.10
CA ALA A 97 -12.86 3.44 11.86
C ALA A 97 -11.52 4.17 11.81
N LEU A 98 -10.57 3.81 12.68
CA LEU A 98 -9.21 4.32 12.62
C LEU A 98 -8.48 3.89 11.34
N SER A 99 -8.59 2.62 10.92
CA SER A 99 -7.94 2.12 9.70
C SER A 99 -8.38 2.92 8.48
N ILE A 100 -9.69 3.06 8.33
CA ILE A 100 -10.29 3.80 7.22
C ILE A 100 -9.84 5.27 7.22
N SER A 101 -9.80 5.89 8.41
CA SER A 101 -9.34 7.28 8.55
C SER A 101 -7.87 7.43 8.18
N LEU A 102 -7.01 6.51 8.64
CA LEU A 102 -5.59 6.51 8.30
C LEU A 102 -5.39 6.33 6.80
N THR A 103 -6.03 5.33 6.18
CA THR A 103 -5.91 5.08 4.73
C THR A 103 -6.34 6.30 3.93
N ALA A 104 -7.44 6.95 4.31
CA ALA A 104 -7.95 8.13 3.61
C ALA A 104 -6.95 9.29 3.68
N VAL A 105 -6.41 9.58 4.86
CA VAL A 105 -5.45 10.68 5.06
C VAL A 105 -4.11 10.36 4.43
N SER A 106 -3.58 9.15 4.63
CA SER A 106 -2.31 8.73 4.04
C SER A 106 -2.40 8.77 2.53
N SER A 107 -3.51 8.32 1.92
CA SER A 107 -3.68 8.36 0.45
C SER A 107 -3.52 9.78 -0.09
N PHE A 108 -4.13 10.78 0.56
CA PHE A 108 -4.00 12.18 0.16
C PHE A 108 -2.57 12.71 0.33
N LEU A 109 -1.93 12.41 1.46
CA LEU A 109 -0.55 12.84 1.72
C LEU A 109 0.44 12.18 0.75
N THR A 110 0.23 10.89 0.43
CA THR A 110 1.12 10.14 -0.45
C THR A 110 1.11 10.61 -1.90
N VAL A 111 0.04 11.25 -2.36
CA VAL A 111 0.04 11.92 -3.68
C VAL A 111 1.24 12.87 -3.81
N ILE A 112 1.58 13.58 -2.73
CA ILE A 112 2.67 14.54 -2.70
C ILE A 112 3.99 13.85 -2.31
N THR A 113 3.98 12.95 -1.32
CA THR A 113 5.24 12.38 -0.81
C THR A 113 5.84 11.32 -1.73
N ILE A 114 5.03 10.56 -2.50
CA ILE A 114 5.51 9.54 -3.43
C ILE A 114 6.53 10.10 -4.43
N PRO A 115 6.22 11.11 -5.25
CA PRO A 115 7.18 11.60 -6.25
C PRO A 115 8.46 12.16 -5.61
N LEU A 116 8.39 12.68 -4.38
CA LEU A 116 9.57 13.16 -3.65
C LEU A 116 10.46 11.99 -3.18
N ILE A 117 9.87 10.99 -2.53
CA ILE A 117 10.61 9.82 -2.03
C ILE A 117 11.18 8.99 -3.19
N VAL A 118 10.40 8.81 -4.26
CA VAL A 118 10.83 8.03 -5.42
C VAL A 118 11.92 8.74 -6.21
N ASN A 119 11.82 10.05 -6.45
CA ASN A 119 12.92 10.80 -7.08
C ASN A 119 14.18 10.81 -6.23
N PHE A 120 14.05 10.92 -4.90
CA PHE A 120 15.19 10.75 -4.00
C PHE A 120 15.84 9.36 -4.18
N ALA A 121 15.04 8.30 -4.21
CA ALA A 121 15.54 6.95 -4.40
C ALA A 121 16.21 6.75 -5.78
N ILE A 122 15.64 7.31 -6.85
CA ILE A 122 16.22 7.25 -8.19
C ILE A 122 17.57 7.97 -8.22
N ASN A 123 17.67 9.16 -7.63
CA ASN A 123 18.92 9.92 -7.62
C ASN A 123 20.00 9.25 -6.77
N TYR A 124 19.61 8.56 -5.70
CA TYR A 124 20.56 7.95 -4.76
C TYR A 124 20.97 6.52 -5.17
N PHE A 125 20.03 5.71 -5.64
CA PHE A 125 20.24 4.28 -5.93
C PHE A 125 20.11 3.92 -7.40
N GLY A 126 19.51 4.78 -8.22
CA GLY A 126 19.30 4.52 -9.64
C GLY A 126 20.60 4.48 -10.43
N GLU A 127 20.53 3.85 -11.60
CA GLU A 127 21.64 3.78 -12.54
C GLU A 127 21.75 5.06 -13.37
N GLU A 128 22.92 5.30 -13.96
CA GLU A 128 23.11 6.41 -14.90
C GLU A 128 22.08 6.32 -16.04
N GLY A 129 21.36 7.41 -16.29
CA GLY A 129 20.28 7.47 -17.29
C GLY A 129 18.90 7.06 -16.76
N SER A 130 18.75 6.78 -15.47
CA SER A 130 17.44 6.55 -14.85
C SER A 130 16.49 7.75 -15.06
N VAL A 131 15.26 7.45 -15.43
CA VAL A 131 14.24 8.48 -15.70
C VAL A 131 13.62 8.95 -14.38
N ALA A 132 13.77 10.24 -14.07
CA ALA A 132 13.11 10.86 -12.94
C ALA A 132 11.58 10.99 -13.18
N LEU A 133 10.80 10.94 -12.10
CA LEU A 133 9.36 11.20 -12.15
C LEU A 133 9.10 12.70 -12.28
N PRO A 134 8.42 13.16 -13.34
CA PRO A 134 7.94 14.54 -13.40
C PRO A 134 6.92 14.77 -12.28
N VAL A 135 7.29 15.55 -11.26
CA VAL A 135 6.54 15.65 -9.99
C VAL A 135 5.09 16.08 -10.23
N GLY A 136 4.87 17.14 -11.02
CA GLY A 136 3.52 17.66 -11.29
C GLY A 136 2.63 16.67 -12.04
N GLU A 137 3.15 16.05 -13.10
CA GLU A 137 2.40 15.04 -13.88
C GLU A 137 2.11 13.79 -13.06
N THR A 138 3.07 13.35 -12.26
CA THR A 138 2.92 12.19 -11.38
C THR A 138 1.85 12.43 -10.32
N ILE A 139 1.83 13.63 -9.71
CA ILE A 139 0.75 14.04 -8.79
C ILE A 139 -0.60 13.95 -9.49
N ILE A 140 -0.74 14.55 -10.67
CA ILE A 140 -2.01 14.56 -11.43
C ILE A 140 -2.45 13.14 -11.77
N GLN A 141 -1.53 12.28 -12.22
CA GLN A 141 -1.83 10.89 -12.58
C GLN A 141 -2.23 10.07 -11.36
N ILE A 142 -1.49 10.15 -10.24
CA ILE A 142 -1.84 9.45 -9.01
C ILE A 142 -3.20 9.95 -8.47
N MET A 143 -3.46 11.26 -8.46
CA MET A 143 -4.78 11.80 -8.09
C MET A 143 -5.87 11.27 -9.01
N GLY A 144 -5.61 11.23 -10.32
CA GLY A 144 -6.55 10.75 -11.33
C GLY A 144 -6.93 9.29 -11.13
N VAL A 145 -5.96 8.41 -10.87
CA VAL A 145 -6.22 6.97 -10.70
C VAL A 145 -6.69 6.58 -9.30
N THR A 146 -6.51 7.44 -8.29
CA THR A 146 -6.88 7.15 -6.90
C THR A 146 -8.06 7.98 -6.41
N LEU A 147 -7.94 9.31 -6.38
CA LEU A 147 -8.94 10.19 -5.79
C LEU A 147 -10.23 10.24 -6.62
N ILE A 148 -10.14 10.24 -7.96
CA ILE A 148 -11.35 10.27 -8.79
C ILE A 148 -12.20 9.01 -8.58
N PRO A 149 -11.67 7.77 -8.72
CA PRO A 149 -12.46 6.57 -8.49
C PRO A 149 -12.97 6.45 -7.04
N VAL A 150 -12.16 6.81 -6.05
CA VAL A 150 -12.58 6.84 -4.64
C VAL A 150 -13.77 7.80 -4.45
N SER A 151 -13.68 9.00 -5.02
CA SER A 151 -14.75 10.01 -4.93
C SER A 151 -16.04 9.53 -5.60
N ILE A 152 -15.93 8.87 -6.76
CA ILE A 152 -17.06 8.25 -7.44
C ILE A 152 -17.67 7.16 -6.56
N GLY A 153 -16.87 6.28 -5.97
CA GLY A 153 -17.35 5.23 -5.05
C GLY A 153 -18.09 5.81 -3.85
N MET A 154 -17.53 6.85 -3.21
CA MET A 154 -18.17 7.55 -2.09
C MET A 154 -19.49 8.20 -2.50
N PHE A 155 -19.53 8.83 -3.67
CA PHE A 155 -20.74 9.44 -4.21
C PHE A 155 -21.82 8.38 -4.48
N LEU A 156 -21.46 7.27 -5.11
CA LEU A 156 -22.37 6.15 -5.38
C LEU A 156 -22.92 5.56 -4.07
N LYS A 157 -22.08 5.41 -3.04
CA LYS A 157 -22.51 4.97 -1.71
C LYS A 157 -23.52 5.94 -1.08
N LYS A 158 -23.26 7.25 -1.19
CA LYS A 158 -24.15 8.29 -0.64
C LYS A 158 -25.50 8.32 -1.37
N LYS A 159 -25.49 8.20 -2.70
CA LYS A 159 -26.70 8.34 -3.54
C LYS A 159 -27.51 7.06 -3.63
N PHE A 160 -26.86 5.90 -3.66
CA PHE A 160 -27.48 4.58 -3.85
C PHE A 160 -27.00 3.57 -2.79
N PRO A 161 -27.33 3.79 -1.50
CA PRO A 161 -26.79 2.99 -0.39
C PRO A 161 -27.13 1.49 -0.49
N VAL A 162 -28.34 1.14 -0.93
CA VAL A 162 -28.75 -0.26 -1.10
C VAL A 162 -27.92 -0.97 -2.19
N LEU A 163 -27.64 -0.27 -3.29
CA LEU A 163 -26.81 -0.81 -4.37
C LEU A 163 -25.36 -0.95 -3.92
N ALA A 164 -24.82 0.04 -3.20
CA ALA A 164 -23.46 -0.02 -2.65
C ALA A 164 -23.27 -1.20 -1.68
N ILE A 165 -24.25 -1.46 -0.81
CA ILE A 165 -24.22 -2.64 0.09
C ILE A 165 -24.24 -3.95 -0.71
N LYS A 166 -25.08 -4.05 -1.74
CA LYS A 166 -25.14 -5.24 -2.61
C LYS A 166 -23.86 -5.42 -3.44
N ALA A 167 -23.23 -4.31 -3.85
CA ALA A 167 -22.02 -4.29 -4.66
C ALA A 167 -20.73 -4.51 -3.84
N ASP A 168 -20.74 -4.30 -2.52
CA ASP A 168 -19.56 -4.41 -1.66
C ASP A 168 -18.83 -5.75 -1.82
N ARG A 169 -19.53 -6.87 -1.66
CA ARG A 169 -18.93 -8.21 -1.78
C ARG A 169 -18.40 -8.52 -3.19
N PRO A 170 -19.17 -8.36 -4.29
CA PRO A 170 -18.66 -8.67 -5.62
C PRO A 170 -17.51 -7.74 -6.04
N VAL A 171 -17.59 -6.44 -5.70
CA VAL A 171 -16.50 -5.50 -6.00
C VAL A 171 -15.24 -5.86 -5.21
N ARG A 172 -15.35 -6.17 -3.92
CA ARG A 172 -14.20 -6.61 -3.11
C ARG A 172 -13.55 -7.87 -3.68
N LEU A 173 -14.34 -8.85 -4.11
CA LEU A 173 -13.81 -10.08 -4.71
C LEU A 173 -13.12 -9.80 -6.04
N ALA A 174 -13.73 -8.99 -6.91
CA ALA A 174 -13.13 -8.55 -8.16
C ALA A 174 -11.83 -7.77 -7.93
N SER A 175 -11.78 -6.88 -6.93
CA SER A 175 -10.57 -6.16 -6.54
C SER A 175 -9.46 -7.10 -6.09
N ALA A 176 -9.78 -8.14 -5.31
CA ALA A 176 -8.81 -9.16 -4.90
C ALA A 176 -8.28 -9.95 -6.10
N ILE A 177 -9.15 -10.30 -7.06
CA ILE A 177 -8.77 -10.98 -8.31
C ILE A 177 -7.84 -10.08 -9.13
N PHE A 178 -8.20 -8.82 -9.36
CA PHE A 178 -7.34 -7.88 -10.08
C PHE A 178 -5.98 -7.72 -9.41
N PHE A 179 -5.95 -7.53 -8.09
CA PHE A 179 -4.68 -7.42 -7.36
C PHE A 179 -3.83 -8.68 -7.52
N THR A 180 -4.45 -9.86 -7.45
CA THR A 180 -3.77 -11.15 -7.66
C THR A 180 -3.20 -11.25 -9.07
N ILE A 181 -3.98 -10.93 -10.11
CA ILE A 181 -3.53 -10.91 -11.51
C ILE A 181 -2.34 -9.98 -11.69
N ILE A 182 -2.36 -8.81 -11.06
CA ILE A 182 -1.28 -7.81 -11.14
C ILE A 182 0.03 -8.36 -10.53
N ILE A 183 -0.04 -8.98 -9.36
CA ILE A 183 1.13 -9.61 -8.72
C ILE A 183 1.69 -10.72 -9.62
N PHE A 184 0.84 -11.62 -10.12
CA PHE A 184 1.28 -12.70 -11.00
C PHE A 184 1.86 -12.18 -12.32
N ALA A 185 1.26 -11.13 -12.91
CA ALA A 185 1.78 -10.52 -14.13
C ALA A 185 3.17 -9.90 -13.92
N ALA A 186 3.39 -9.21 -12.79
CA ALA A 186 4.69 -8.67 -12.43
C ALA A 186 5.75 -9.78 -12.28
N ILE A 187 5.40 -10.87 -11.59
CA ILE A 187 6.29 -12.02 -11.40
C ILE A 187 6.59 -12.76 -12.71
N LEU A 188 5.57 -12.99 -13.55
CA LEU A 188 5.71 -13.70 -14.82
C LEU A 188 6.57 -12.94 -15.82
N LYS A 189 6.55 -11.61 -15.77
CA LYS A 189 7.37 -10.76 -16.63
C LYS A 189 8.86 -10.94 -16.34
N GLU A 190 9.22 -11.14 -15.07
CA GLU A 190 10.61 -11.29 -14.61
C GLU A 190 10.94 -12.74 -14.21
N ARG A 191 10.23 -13.72 -14.78
CA ARG A 191 10.27 -15.14 -14.36
C ARG A 191 11.66 -15.79 -14.43
N GLU A 192 12.54 -15.30 -15.31
CA GLU A 192 13.87 -15.89 -15.53
C GLU A 192 14.83 -15.52 -14.40
N SER A 193 14.67 -14.31 -13.85
CA SER A 193 15.50 -13.77 -12.77
C SER A 193 14.77 -13.76 -11.41
N ILE A 194 13.51 -14.23 -11.35
CA ILE A 194 12.68 -14.14 -10.14
C ILE A 194 13.32 -14.82 -8.93
N VAL A 195 14.02 -15.93 -9.12
CA VAL A 195 14.68 -16.66 -8.02
C VAL A 195 15.82 -15.83 -7.44
N GLU A 196 16.65 -15.25 -8.30
CA GLU A 196 17.74 -14.36 -7.90
C GLU A 196 17.19 -13.12 -7.18
N TYR A 197 16.19 -12.46 -7.77
CA TYR A 197 15.55 -11.30 -7.18
C TYR A 197 14.82 -11.62 -5.87
N PHE A 198 14.28 -12.84 -5.71
CA PHE A 198 13.68 -13.28 -4.46
C PHE A 198 14.73 -13.50 -3.37
N ILE A 199 15.87 -14.10 -3.70
CA ILE A 199 16.99 -14.27 -2.76
C ILE A 199 17.52 -12.89 -2.32
N LEU A 200 17.62 -11.95 -3.26
CA LEU A 200 18.14 -10.61 -3.00
C LEU A 200 17.16 -9.73 -2.20
N SER A 201 15.91 -9.61 -2.66
CA SER A 201 14.94 -8.65 -2.08
C SER A 201 13.97 -9.28 -1.08
N GLY A 202 13.75 -10.59 -1.11
CA GLY A 202 12.83 -11.29 -0.21
C GLY A 202 13.12 -11.11 1.28
N PRO A 203 14.37 -11.30 1.74
CA PRO A 203 14.74 -11.05 3.13
C PRO A 203 14.49 -9.59 3.54
N VAL A 204 14.84 -8.64 2.66
CA VAL A 204 14.65 -7.20 2.88
C VAL A 204 13.16 -6.88 3.00
N MET A 205 12.32 -7.41 2.12
CA MET A 205 10.87 -7.22 2.15
C MET A 205 10.22 -7.83 3.40
N LEU A 206 10.68 -9.01 3.82
CA LEU A 206 10.20 -9.66 5.04
C LEU A 206 10.56 -8.85 6.28
N ILE A 207 11.82 -8.43 6.39
CA ILE A 207 12.30 -7.63 7.53
C ILE A 207 11.58 -6.28 7.54
N LEU A 208 11.43 -5.61 6.40
CA LEU A 208 10.68 -4.35 6.29
C LEU A 208 9.25 -4.50 6.79
N ASN A 209 8.55 -5.57 6.37
CA ASN A 209 7.19 -5.85 6.78
C ASN A 209 7.09 -6.07 8.30
N LEU A 210 7.95 -6.95 8.84
CA LEU A 210 7.96 -7.28 10.26
C LEU A 210 8.35 -6.06 11.13
N LEU A 211 9.40 -5.32 10.74
CA LEU A 211 9.82 -4.12 11.47
C LEU A 211 8.70 -3.09 11.51
N THR A 212 8.06 -2.83 10.38
CA THR A 212 7.00 -1.81 10.32
C THR A 212 5.78 -2.23 11.14
N LEU A 213 5.38 -3.49 11.08
CA LEU A 213 4.32 -4.06 11.92
C LEU A 213 4.66 -3.95 13.42
N ILE A 214 5.86 -4.38 13.82
CA ILE A 214 6.30 -4.42 15.21
C ILE A 214 6.44 -2.99 15.76
N VAL A 215 7.17 -2.13 15.05
CA VAL A 215 7.39 -0.73 15.45
C VAL A 215 6.07 0.01 15.51
N GLY A 216 5.16 -0.17 14.56
CA GLY A 216 3.83 0.45 14.61
C GLY A 216 3.05 0.04 15.87
N PHE A 217 3.09 -1.24 16.22
CA PHE A 217 2.44 -1.73 17.44
C PHE A 217 3.11 -1.21 18.72
N LEU A 218 4.45 -1.20 18.77
CA LEU A 218 5.22 -0.77 19.93
C LEU A 218 5.13 0.75 20.13
N LEU A 219 5.23 1.54 19.07
CA LEU A 219 5.04 2.98 19.09
C LEU A 219 3.67 3.32 19.69
N ALA A 220 2.60 2.73 19.15
CA ALA A 220 1.26 2.90 19.69
C ALA A 220 1.11 2.40 21.14
N SER A 221 1.92 1.41 21.55
CA SER A 221 1.96 0.88 22.93
C SER A 221 2.61 1.83 23.92
N VAL A 222 3.77 2.41 23.56
CA VAL A 222 4.49 3.40 24.38
C VAL A 222 3.60 4.60 24.67
N PHE A 223 2.81 5.01 23.69
CA PHE A 223 1.84 6.09 23.81
C PHE A 223 0.49 5.66 24.42
N LEU A 224 0.40 4.44 24.98
CA LEU A 224 -0.73 3.92 25.75
C LEU A 224 -2.08 3.92 24.99
N LEU A 225 -2.07 3.77 23.66
CA LEU A 225 -3.32 3.67 22.91
C LEU A 225 -4.11 2.39 23.27
N PRO A 226 -5.42 2.31 23.04
CA PRO A 226 -6.17 1.07 23.17
C PRO A 226 -5.61 -0.02 22.24
N LYS A 227 -5.65 -1.28 22.68
CA LYS A 227 -5.07 -2.41 21.95
C LYS A 227 -5.58 -2.54 20.50
N ARG A 228 -6.87 -2.28 20.27
CA ARG A 228 -7.47 -2.28 18.91
C ARG A 228 -6.82 -1.24 18.01
N GLN A 229 -6.51 -0.05 18.53
CA GLN A 229 -5.84 1.01 17.78
C GLN A 229 -4.37 0.69 17.54
N ARG A 230 -3.67 0.10 18.50
CA ARG A 230 -2.28 -0.37 18.30
C ARG A 230 -2.17 -1.39 17.18
N LEU A 231 -3.09 -2.35 17.17
CA LEU A 231 -3.19 -3.37 16.12
C LEU A 231 -3.49 -2.73 14.77
N THR A 232 -4.38 -1.73 14.74
CA THR A 232 -4.74 -1.02 13.52
C THR A 232 -3.56 -0.24 12.95
N ILE A 233 -2.84 0.52 13.78
CA ILE A 233 -1.64 1.26 13.37
C ILE A 233 -0.56 0.31 12.82
N SER A 234 -0.36 -0.82 13.49
CA SER A 234 0.52 -1.89 13.02
C SER A 234 0.12 -2.35 11.61
N ILE A 235 -1.13 -2.82 11.43
CA ILE A 235 -1.65 -3.33 10.16
C ILE A 235 -1.58 -2.28 9.05
N GLU A 236 -1.99 -1.04 9.33
CA GLU A 236 -2.05 0.01 8.32
C GLU A 236 -0.70 0.26 7.66
N SER A 237 0.36 0.27 8.47
CA SER A 237 1.73 0.43 8.01
C SER A 237 2.41 -0.84 7.52
N GLY A 238 1.96 -2.02 7.95
CA GLY A 238 2.48 -3.28 7.46
C GLY A 238 1.87 -3.68 6.11
N ILE A 239 0.63 -3.30 5.83
CA ILE A 239 -0.11 -3.76 4.65
C ILE A 239 -0.22 -2.62 3.65
N GLN A 240 0.66 -2.63 2.66
CA GLN A 240 0.83 -1.55 1.69
C GLN A 240 -0.01 -1.73 0.42
N ASN A 241 -0.23 -0.64 -0.29
CA ASN A 241 -0.88 -0.64 -1.58
C ASN A 241 0.08 -1.07 -2.70
N GLY A 242 0.31 -2.38 -2.80
CA GLY A 242 1.16 -2.95 -3.84
C GLY A 242 0.71 -2.62 -5.27
N THR A 243 -0.60 -2.48 -5.51
CA THR A 243 -1.13 -2.12 -6.84
C THR A 243 -0.66 -0.74 -7.29
N LEU A 244 -0.69 0.26 -6.39
CA LEU A 244 -0.21 1.59 -6.70
C LEU A 244 1.30 1.57 -6.96
N GLY A 245 2.06 0.85 -6.13
CA GLY A 245 3.51 0.69 -6.32
C GLY A 245 3.87 0.08 -7.68
N ILE A 246 3.21 -1.03 -8.05
CA ILE A 246 3.45 -1.70 -9.34
C ILE A 246 3.05 -0.77 -10.50
N MET A 247 1.98 0.03 -10.36
CA MET A 247 1.62 1.02 -11.38
C MET A 247 2.69 2.10 -11.55
N ILE A 248 3.24 2.64 -10.45
CA ILE A 248 4.32 3.62 -10.51
C ILE A 248 5.54 3.03 -11.23
N ALA A 249 5.99 1.85 -10.81
CA ALA A 249 7.15 1.18 -11.41
C ALA A 249 6.93 0.82 -12.89
N ALA A 250 5.84 0.11 -13.21
CA ALA A 250 5.60 -0.46 -14.52
C ALA A 250 5.06 0.55 -15.56
N THR A 251 4.29 1.54 -15.12
CA THR A 251 3.61 2.49 -16.01
C THR A 251 4.32 3.83 -16.07
N LEU A 252 4.68 4.40 -14.91
CA LEU A 252 5.26 5.75 -14.86
C LEU A 252 6.76 5.72 -15.13
N LEU A 253 7.47 4.82 -14.45
CA LEU A 253 8.92 4.63 -14.64
C LEU A 253 9.26 3.65 -15.76
N LYS A 254 8.27 2.89 -16.25
CA LYS A 254 8.42 1.90 -17.33
C LYS A 254 9.54 0.89 -17.08
N ASN A 255 9.80 0.57 -15.81
CA ASN A 255 10.81 -0.38 -15.40
C ASN A 255 10.13 -1.53 -14.64
N SER A 256 10.15 -2.74 -15.21
CA SER A 256 9.52 -3.91 -14.60
C SER A 256 10.32 -4.50 -13.45
N GLU A 257 11.64 -4.36 -13.42
CA GLU A 257 12.46 -4.86 -12.31
C GLU A 257 12.08 -4.18 -10.98
N MET A 258 11.78 -2.87 -11.03
CA MET A 258 11.28 -2.12 -9.88
C MET A 258 9.98 -2.71 -9.29
N THR A 259 9.20 -3.48 -10.06
CA THR A 259 7.94 -4.09 -9.60
C THR A 259 8.15 -5.31 -8.71
N ILE A 260 9.32 -5.96 -8.79
CA ILE A 260 9.60 -7.24 -8.13
C ILE A 260 9.55 -7.14 -6.60
N PRO A 261 10.29 -6.21 -5.94
CA PRO A 261 10.20 -6.10 -4.47
C PRO A 261 8.77 -5.80 -4.01
N ILE A 262 7.99 -5.03 -4.78
CA ILE A 262 6.59 -4.73 -4.49
C ILE A 262 5.71 -5.99 -4.57
N ALA A 263 5.90 -6.82 -5.61
CA ALA A 263 5.19 -8.08 -5.77
C ALA A 263 5.54 -9.08 -4.66
N ILE A 264 6.83 -9.21 -4.34
CA ILE A 264 7.32 -10.08 -3.25
C ILE A 264 6.76 -9.63 -1.91
N TYR A 265 6.82 -8.34 -1.59
CA TYR A 265 6.23 -7.82 -0.37
C TYR A 265 4.72 -8.07 -0.32
N SER A 266 4.02 -7.92 -1.45
CA SER A 266 2.59 -8.16 -1.53
C SER A 266 2.22 -9.62 -1.21
N LEU A 267 3.07 -10.59 -1.57
CA LEU A 267 2.90 -11.99 -1.16
C LEU A 267 3.21 -12.19 0.33
N ILE A 268 4.32 -11.63 0.81
CA ILE A 268 4.75 -11.73 2.21
C ILE A 268 3.71 -11.14 3.17
N MET A 269 3.15 -9.98 2.84
CA MET A 269 2.20 -9.28 3.70
C MET A 269 0.90 -10.06 3.89
N PHE A 270 0.50 -10.92 2.94
CA PHE A 270 -0.64 -11.84 3.14
C PHE A 270 -0.31 -12.93 4.16
N MET A 271 0.91 -13.46 4.14
CA MET A 271 1.36 -14.47 5.12
C MET A 271 1.41 -13.87 6.53
N THR A 272 2.01 -12.69 6.68
CA THR A 272 2.05 -12.01 7.98
C THR A 272 0.67 -11.56 8.44
N SER A 273 -0.20 -11.14 7.52
CA SER A 273 -1.62 -10.85 7.81
C SER A 273 -2.36 -12.06 8.38
N ALA A 274 -2.16 -13.27 7.83
CA ALA A 274 -2.79 -14.47 8.33
C ALA A 274 -2.41 -14.75 9.80
N VAL A 275 -1.13 -14.55 10.13
CA VAL A 275 -0.62 -14.65 11.51
C VAL A 275 -1.28 -13.61 12.42
N ILE A 276 -1.37 -12.36 11.98
CA ILE A 276 -2.01 -11.27 12.73
C ILE A 276 -3.49 -11.56 12.98
N ILE A 277 -4.23 -12.02 11.96
CA ILE A 277 -5.64 -12.39 12.06
C ILE A 277 -5.84 -13.52 13.08
N PHE A 278 -4.98 -14.54 13.05
CA PHE A 278 -5.04 -15.66 13.98
C PHE A 278 -4.90 -15.20 15.44
N PHE A 279 -3.87 -14.38 15.73
CA PHE A 279 -3.66 -13.85 17.08
C PHE A 279 -4.73 -12.84 17.50
N GLY A 280 -5.24 -12.03 16.58
CA GLY A 280 -6.36 -11.11 16.82
C GLY A 280 -7.63 -11.86 17.24
N ASN A 281 -7.95 -12.96 16.58
CA ASN A 281 -9.15 -13.75 16.86
C ASN A 281 -9.05 -14.63 18.11
N LYS A 282 -7.88 -15.23 18.41
CA LYS A 282 -7.68 -16.00 19.65
C LYS A 282 -7.93 -15.17 20.90
N ARG A 283 -7.53 -13.90 20.87
CA ARG A 283 -7.58 -13.00 22.04
C ARG A 283 -8.96 -12.45 22.36
N ALA A 284 -9.95 -12.65 21.49
CA ALA A 284 -11.31 -12.18 21.70
C ALA A 284 -12.28 -13.32 22.05
N ARG A 285 -11.74 -14.50 22.37
CA ARG A 285 -12.44 -15.64 22.97
C ARG A 285 -12.25 -15.71 24.50
N TYR A 286 -11.56 -14.74 25.08
CA TYR A 286 -11.36 -14.52 26.52
C TYR A 286 -11.66 -13.06 26.83
#